data_AF-A0A0D7KFB2-F1
#
_entry.id   AF-A0A0D7KFB2-F1
#
_cell.length_a   1.000
_cell.length_b   1.000
_cell.length_c   1.000
_cell.angle_alpha   90.00
_cell.angle_beta   90.00
_cell.angle_gamma   90.00
#
_symmetry.space_group_name_H-M   'P 1'
#
loop_
_entity.id
_entity.type
_entity.pdbx_description
1 polymer ?
#
loop_
_entity_poly.entity_id
_entity_poly.type
_entity_poly.pdbx_seq_one_letter_code
_entity_poly.pdbx_strand_id
1 'polypeptide(L)'
;MKKKIIGGILAVLIVAIILQVPNNLRYKLESTFGNPHTYFYSVGVGMLLNEVGGAYDEEFSLDEQPSAHINLSQHSSSKVDLYLYGKYVNSADPLVVILNDKVIYNGQPEKEMVSFYSTDYIKKHFIVKLSVAIRNGNNKLVVSTGEATKQYNLMIVK
;
A
#
# COMPACT_ATOMS: atom_id res chain seq x y z
N MET A 1 39.25 11.70 -33.20
CA MET A 1 38.33 12.57 -32.41
C MET A 1 36.86 12.26 -32.68
N LYS A 2 36.40 12.11 -33.94
CA LYS A 2 35.00 11.80 -34.29
C LYS A 2 34.41 10.54 -33.60
N LYS A 3 35.17 9.45 -33.49
CA LYS A 3 34.74 8.20 -32.83
C LYS A 3 34.46 8.36 -31.31
N LYS A 4 35.21 9.24 -30.63
CA LYS A 4 35.02 9.52 -29.19
C LYS A 4 33.76 10.35 -28.93
N ILE A 5 33.45 11.29 -29.83
CA ILE A 5 32.23 12.10 -29.78
C ILE A 5 31.00 11.21 -30.04
N ILE A 6 31.07 10.31 -31.03
CA ILE A 6 29.98 9.36 -31.33
C ILE A 6 29.71 8.42 -30.13
N GLY A 7 30.76 7.92 -29.47
CA GLY A 7 30.62 7.10 -28.26
C GLY A 7 29.99 7.87 -27.09
N GLY A 8 30.35 9.14 -26.90
CA GLY A 8 29.73 10.00 -25.89
C GLY A 8 28.26 10.27 -26.17
N ILE A 9 27.90 10.56 -27.43
CA ILE A 9 26.51 10.75 -27.84
C ILE A 9 25.70 9.47 -27.62
N LEU A 10 26.23 8.30 -27.98
CA LEU A 10 25.58 7.00 -27.73
C LEU A 10 25.38 6.72 -26.24
N ALA A 11 26.38 6.99 -25.41
CA ALA A 11 26.27 6.82 -23.96
C ALA A 11 25.20 7.76 -23.36
N VAL A 12 25.17 9.03 -23.78
CA VAL A 12 24.15 10.00 -23.37
C VAL A 12 22.77 9.58 -23.87
N LEU A 13 22.65 9.03 -25.10
CA LEU A 13 21.39 8.54 -25.64
C LEU A 13 20.87 7.35 -24.85
N ILE A 14 21.74 6.39 -24.51
CA ILE A 14 21.39 5.21 -23.71
C ILE A 14 20.96 5.66 -22.30
N VAL A 15 21.71 6.56 -21.67
CA VAL A 15 21.36 7.11 -20.36
C VAL A 15 20.05 7.90 -20.42
N ALA A 16 19.81 8.68 -21.47
CA ALA A 16 18.56 9.41 -21.68
C ALA A 16 17.38 8.47 -21.90
N ILE A 17 17.54 7.38 -22.67
CA ILE A 17 16.51 6.36 -22.89
C ILE A 17 16.22 5.58 -21.60
N ILE A 18 17.24 5.25 -20.80
CA ILE A 18 17.09 4.61 -19.48
C ILE A 18 16.38 5.54 -18.48
N LEU A 19 16.74 6.83 -18.47
CA LEU A 19 16.11 7.82 -17.60
C LEU A 19 14.69 8.21 -18.05
N GLN A 20 14.37 8.05 -19.33
CA GLN A 20 13.06 8.34 -19.92
C GLN A 20 12.20 7.09 -20.16
N VAL A 21 12.53 5.93 -19.58
CA VAL A 21 11.67 4.74 -19.69
C VAL A 21 10.24 5.16 -19.33
N PRO A 22 9.30 5.17 -20.31
CA PRO A 22 7.95 5.63 -20.07
C PRO A 22 7.38 4.76 -18.98
N ASN A 23 6.61 5.36 -18.05
CA ASN A 23 5.94 4.63 -16.99
C ASN A 23 5.29 3.33 -17.50
N ASN A 24 4.74 3.32 -18.72
CA ASN A 24 4.21 2.12 -19.39
C ASN A 24 5.19 0.95 -19.61
N LEU A 25 6.43 1.20 -20.04
CA LEU A 25 7.43 0.13 -20.23
C LEU A 25 7.90 -0.43 -18.89
N ARG A 26 8.05 0.46 -17.91
CA ARG A 26 8.27 0.08 -16.52
C ARG A 26 7.11 -0.76 -15.99
N TYR A 27 5.85 -0.35 -16.17
CA TYR A 27 4.68 -1.13 -15.77
C TYR A 27 4.59 -2.48 -16.48
N LYS A 28 5.02 -2.55 -17.75
CA LYS A 28 5.07 -3.82 -18.50
C LYS A 28 6.11 -4.77 -17.91
N LEU A 29 7.30 -4.25 -17.54
CA LEU A 29 8.31 -5.00 -16.80
C LEU A 29 7.80 -5.40 -15.40
N GLU A 30 7.23 -4.46 -14.63
CA GLU A 30 6.64 -4.72 -13.31
C GLU A 30 5.54 -5.80 -13.39
N SER A 31 4.69 -5.81 -14.43
CA SER A 31 3.67 -6.85 -14.64
C SER A 31 4.26 -8.22 -14.96
N THR A 32 5.43 -8.26 -15.63
CA THR A 32 6.08 -9.51 -16.04
C THR A 32 6.86 -10.14 -14.88
N PHE A 33 7.46 -9.32 -14.01
CA PHE A 33 8.24 -9.78 -12.86
C PHE A 33 7.45 -9.86 -11.55
N GLY A 34 6.32 -9.16 -11.46
CA GLY A 34 5.63 -8.94 -10.19
C GLY A 34 4.54 -9.97 -9.84
N ASN A 35 3.73 -10.39 -10.80
CA ASN A 35 2.49 -11.10 -10.46
C ASN A 35 2.64 -12.44 -9.72
N PRO A 36 3.56 -13.38 -10.07
CA PRO A 36 3.61 -14.69 -9.40
C PRO A 36 4.13 -14.65 -7.95
N HIS A 37 4.59 -13.48 -7.47
CA HIS A 37 5.16 -13.32 -6.13
C HIS A 37 4.61 -12.07 -5.41
N THR A 38 3.37 -11.67 -5.71
CA THR A 38 2.70 -10.61 -4.95
C THR A 38 2.36 -11.12 -3.56
N TYR A 39 2.75 -10.41 -2.50
CA TYR A 39 2.33 -10.70 -1.13
C TYR A 39 2.33 -9.46 -0.24
N PHE A 40 1.47 -9.50 0.78
CA PHE A 40 1.45 -8.52 1.87
C PHE A 40 2.40 -8.98 2.98
N TYR A 41 3.32 -8.12 3.40
CA TYR A 41 4.29 -8.42 4.47
C TYR A 41 4.11 -7.58 5.73
N SER A 42 3.22 -6.58 5.69
CA SER A 42 2.71 -5.91 6.89
C SER A 42 1.32 -5.36 6.60
N VAL A 43 0.34 -5.64 7.44
CA VAL A 43 -0.98 -5.00 7.42
C VAL A 43 -1.41 -4.71 8.86
N GLY A 44 -1.87 -3.48 9.12
CA GLY A 44 -2.31 -3.02 10.43
C GLY A 44 -3.43 -1.99 10.34
N VAL A 45 -4.09 -1.75 11.47
CA VAL A 45 -5.05 -0.65 11.62
C VAL A 45 -4.46 0.36 12.59
N GLY A 46 -4.36 1.60 12.15
CA GLY A 46 -3.92 2.73 12.96
C GLY A 46 -5.11 3.58 13.38
N MET A 47 -5.10 4.06 14.61
CA MET A 47 -6.08 4.99 15.16
C MET A 47 -5.43 6.36 15.36
N LEU A 48 -6.09 7.42 14.87
CA LEU A 48 -5.65 8.79 15.04
C LEU A 48 -6.73 9.60 15.78
N LEU A 49 -6.34 10.26 16.86
CA LEU A 49 -7.18 11.12 17.68
C LEU A 49 -7.04 12.57 17.24
N ASN A 50 -8.18 13.23 17.03
CA ASN A 50 -8.31 14.66 16.72
C ASN A 50 -7.56 15.14 15.47
N GLU A 51 -7.04 14.24 14.62
CA GLU A 51 -6.25 14.57 13.41
C GLU A 51 -5.01 15.45 13.68
N VAL A 52 -4.52 15.50 14.93
CA VAL A 52 -3.41 16.37 15.34
C VAL A 52 -2.11 15.56 15.43
N GLY A 53 -1.64 14.99 14.32
CA GLY A 53 -0.40 14.21 14.36
C GLY A 53 -0.02 13.53 13.05
N GLY A 54 1.29 13.29 12.88
CA GLY A 54 1.85 12.54 11.76
C GLY A 54 2.06 11.05 12.05
N ALA A 55 1.64 10.56 13.22
CA ALA A 55 1.74 9.18 13.67
C ALA A 55 0.42 8.72 14.28
N TYR A 56 0.18 7.41 14.35
CA TYR A 56 -1.00 6.84 15.00
C TYR A 56 -0.84 6.86 16.52
N ASP A 57 -1.95 7.12 17.23
CA ASP A 57 -2.01 7.03 18.70
C ASP A 57 -2.02 5.57 19.17
N GLU A 58 -2.71 4.70 18.43
CA GLU A 58 -2.72 3.25 18.65
C GLU A 58 -2.61 2.50 17.32
N GLU A 59 -1.89 1.37 17.34
CA GLU A 59 -1.68 0.51 16.18
C GLU A 59 -2.05 -0.94 16.51
N PHE A 60 -2.79 -1.59 15.61
CA PHE A 60 -3.23 -2.97 15.72
C PHE A 60 -2.66 -3.78 14.54
N SER A 61 -1.70 -4.67 14.81
CA SER A 61 -1.13 -5.56 13.79
C SER A 61 -2.13 -6.65 13.40
N LEU A 62 -2.63 -6.62 12.16
CA LEU A 62 -3.59 -7.60 11.67
C LEU A 62 -2.94 -8.91 11.24
N ASP A 63 -1.63 -8.88 10.96
CA ASP A 63 -0.88 -10.08 10.56
C ASP A 63 -0.66 -11.04 11.73
N GLU A 64 -0.60 -10.53 12.96
CA GLU A 64 -0.50 -11.35 14.17
C GLU A 64 -1.89 -11.78 14.69
N GLN A 65 -2.89 -10.91 14.51
CA GLN A 65 -4.24 -11.11 15.02
C GLN A 65 -5.26 -10.83 13.91
N PRO A 66 -5.67 -11.86 13.13
CA PRO A 66 -6.62 -11.67 12.04
C PRO A 66 -8.00 -11.16 12.48
N SER A 67 -8.28 -11.23 13.78
CA SER A 67 -9.46 -10.66 14.42
C SER A 67 -9.04 -9.63 15.46
N ALA A 68 -9.09 -8.35 15.11
CA ALA A 68 -8.70 -7.26 16.01
C ALA A 68 -9.93 -6.69 16.75
N HIS A 69 -9.79 -6.47 18.05
CA HIS A 69 -10.82 -5.85 18.89
C HIS A 69 -10.42 -4.42 19.24
N ILE A 70 -11.13 -3.44 18.70
CA ILE A 70 -10.80 -2.01 18.82
C ILE A 70 -11.94 -1.32 19.58
N ASN A 71 -11.63 -0.83 20.77
CA ASN A 71 -12.59 -0.14 21.61
C ASN A 71 -12.43 1.38 21.52
N LEU A 72 -13.30 2.02 20.73
CA LEU A 72 -13.34 3.47 20.54
C LEU A 72 -14.10 4.18 21.67
N SER A 73 -14.86 3.46 22.50
CA SER A 73 -15.67 4.07 23.57
C SER A 73 -14.82 4.79 24.63
N GLN A 74 -13.57 4.35 24.77
CA GLN A 74 -12.58 4.97 25.65
C GLN A 74 -12.19 6.38 25.22
N HIS A 75 -12.46 6.74 23.97
CA HIS A 75 -12.09 8.01 23.34
C HIS A 75 -13.32 8.85 22.94
N SER A 76 -14.45 8.66 23.63
CA SER A 76 -15.75 9.29 23.31
C SER A 76 -15.74 10.83 23.25
N SER A 77 -14.77 11.50 23.89
CA SER A 77 -14.58 12.96 23.84
C SER A 77 -13.73 13.45 22.66
N SER A 78 -13.14 12.54 21.89
CA SER A 78 -12.21 12.85 20.80
C SER A 78 -12.80 12.43 19.46
N LYS A 79 -12.44 13.15 18.39
CA LYS A 79 -12.68 12.65 17.02
C LYS A 79 -11.71 11.50 16.79
N VAL A 80 -12.23 10.33 16.42
CA VAL A 80 -11.40 9.15 16.15
C VAL A 80 -11.46 8.79 14.68
N ASP A 81 -10.29 8.68 14.05
CA ASP A 81 -10.16 8.18 12.69
C ASP A 81 -9.36 6.89 12.63
N LEU A 82 -9.89 5.91 11.90
CA LEU A 82 -9.23 4.63 11.67
C LEU A 82 -8.67 4.58 10.26
N TYR A 83 -7.44 4.10 10.14
CA TYR A 83 -6.73 3.93 8.88
C TYR A 83 -6.23 2.50 8.78
N LEU A 84 -6.52 1.83 7.67
CA LEU A 84 -5.81 0.64 7.29
C LEU A 84 -4.48 1.06 6.70
N TYR A 85 -3.38 0.52 7.21
CA TYR A 85 -2.06 0.73 6.63
C TYR A 85 -1.36 -0.60 6.38
N GLY A 86 -0.38 -0.56 5.49
CA GLY A 86 0.40 -1.76 5.24
C GLY A 86 1.38 -1.61 4.10
N LYS A 87 2.01 -2.73 3.78
CA LYS A 87 3.01 -2.84 2.74
C LYS A 87 2.87 -4.15 1.99
N TYR A 88 3.10 -4.09 0.69
CA TYR A 88 3.13 -5.26 -0.18
C TYR A 88 4.21 -5.11 -1.24
N VAL A 89 4.56 -6.22 -1.87
CA VAL A 89 5.51 -6.24 -2.99
C VAL A 89 4.83 -6.66 -4.28
N ASN A 90 5.42 -6.22 -5.39
CA ASN A 90 5.32 -6.90 -6.68
C ASN A 90 3.95 -6.91 -7.38
N SER A 91 2.93 -6.15 -6.95
CA SER A 91 1.71 -6.05 -7.76
C SER A 91 1.75 -4.88 -8.74
N ALA A 92 1.45 -5.15 -10.02
CA ALA A 92 1.08 -4.13 -11.00
C ALA A 92 -0.43 -3.80 -10.93
N ASP A 93 -1.23 -4.65 -10.31
CA ASP A 93 -2.66 -4.48 -10.15
C ASP A 93 -2.97 -3.47 -9.03
N PRO A 94 -4.14 -2.80 -9.08
CA PRO A 94 -4.54 -1.89 -8.02
C PRO A 94 -4.66 -2.62 -6.68
N LEU A 95 -4.41 -1.88 -5.61
CA LEU A 95 -4.85 -2.28 -4.28
C LEU A 95 -6.36 -2.06 -4.19
N VAL A 96 -7.08 -3.11 -3.84
CA VAL A 96 -8.51 -3.09 -3.59
C VAL A 96 -8.74 -3.36 -2.10
N VAL A 97 -9.43 -2.42 -1.45
CA VAL A 97 -9.86 -2.59 -0.06
C VAL A 97 -11.38 -2.65 -0.03
N ILE A 98 -11.89 -3.77 0.47
CA ILE A 98 -13.31 -4.01 0.64
C ILE A 98 -13.57 -4.06 2.13
N LEU A 99 -14.44 -3.17 2.59
CA LEU A 99 -14.94 -3.19 3.94
C LEU A 99 -16.42 -3.46 3.87
N ASN A 100 -16.91 -4.47 4.59
CA ASN A 100 -18.34 -4.69 4.76
C ASN A 100 -19.07 -4.90 3.42
N ASP A 101 -18.44 -5.65 2.52
CA ASP A 101 -18.86 -5.94 1.14
C ASP A 101 -18.93 -4.71 0.21
N LYS A 102 -18.40 -3.56 0.65
CA LYS A 102 -18.27 -2.33 -0.14
C LYS A 102 -16.81 -2.05 -0.45
N VAL A 103 -16.51 -1.80 -1.73
CA VAL A 103 -15.19 -1.29 -2.14
C VAL A 103 -15.03 0.14 -1.60
N ILE A 104 -14.05 0.35 -0.72
CA ILE A 104 -13.74 1.66 -0.13
C ILE A 104 -12.47 2.27 -0.72
N TYR A 105 -11.65 1.46 -1.36
CA TYR A 105 -10.47 1.90 -2.08
C TYR A 105 -10.21 0.99 -3.27
N ASN A 106 -9.87 1.59 -4.40
CA ASN A 106 -9.45 0.93 -5.63
C ASN A 106 -8.46 1.84 -6.34
N GLY A 107 -7.17 1.62 -6.14
CA GLY A 107 -6.14 2.52 -6.64
C GLY A 107 -4.74 1.94 -6.51
N GLN A 108 -3.77 2.61 -7.14
CA GLN A 108 -2.36 2.33 -6.93
C GLN A 108 -1.89 3.12 -5.69
N PRO A 109 -1.27 2.47 -4.70
CA PRO A 109 -0.71 3.18 -3.56
C PRO A 109 0.46 4.08 -3.97
N GLU A 110 0.77 5.04 -3.09
CA GLU A 110 1.95 5.87 -3.23
C GLU A 110 3.23 5.01 -3.14
N LYS A 111 4.18 5.27 -4.04
CA LYS A 111 5.44 4.52 -4.07
C LYS A 111 6.31 4.99 -2.90
N GLU A 112 6.85 4.08 -2.08
CA GLU A 112 8.08 4.43 -1.35
C GLU A 112 9.14 4.76 -2.43
N MET A 113 9.80 5.91 -2.31
CA MET A 113 10.87 6.30 -3.23
C MET A 113 11.88 5.16 -3.34
N VAL A 114 12.23 4.86 -4.59
CA VAL A 114 13.14 3.82 -5.07
C VAL A 114 14.35 3.67 -4.13
N SER A 115 14.36 2.64 -3.30
CA SER A 115 15.64 2.09 -2.86
C SER A 115 16.18 1.29 -4.05
N PHE A 116 17.21 1.85 -4.68
CA PHE A 116 17.91 1.36 -5.88
C PHE A 116 18.54 -0.05 -5.71
N TYR A 117 18.29 -0.72 -4.58
CA TYR A 117 18.98 -1.93 -4.12
C TYR A 117 18.10 -3.16 -3.91
N SER A 118 16.79 -3.07 -4.18
CA SER A 118 15.94 -4.26 -4.20
C SER A 118 15.92 -4.81 -5.63
N THR A 119 16.90 -5.64 -5.98
CA THR A 119 17.05 -6.23 -7.33
C THR A 119 15.84 -7.04 -7.78
N ASP A 120 15.04 -7.53 -6.83
CA ASP A 120 14.02 -8.56 -7.10
C ASP A 120 12.59 -8.13 -6.73
N TYR A 121 12.39 -7.04 -5.97
CA TYR A 121 11.07 -6.66 -5.47
C TYR A 121 10.78 -5.15 -5.45
N ILE A 122 9.55 -4.74 -5.79
CA ILE A 122 9.09 -3.34 -5.65
C ILE A 122 8.14 -3.26 -4.45
N LYS A 123 8.61 -2.62 -3.39
CA LYS A 123 7.83 -2.37 -2.16
C LYS A 123 6.90 -1.17 -2.36
N LYS A 124 5.65 -1.33 -1.98
CA LYS A 124 4.61 -0.27 -1.97
C LYS A 124 4.04 -0.16 -0.56
N HIS A 125 3.75 1.07 -0.13
CA HIS A 125 3.07 1.35 1.13
C HIS A 125 1.67 1.86 0.83
N PHE A 126 0.69 1.55 1.67
CA PHE A 126 -0.67 2.06 1.51
C PHE A 126 -1.23 2.53 2.84
N ILE A 127 -2.09 3.54 2.75
CA ILE A 127 -2.89 4.08 3.85
C ILE A 127 -4.29 4.35 3.30
N VAL A 128 -5.31 3.80 3.95
CA VAL A 128 -6.71 3.88 3.52
C VAL A 128 -7.59 4.21 4.72
N LYS A 129 -8.29 5.35 4.67
CA LYS A 129 -9.22 5.77 5.74
C LYS A 129 -10.43 4.82 5.80
N LEU A 130 -10.66 4.22 6.97
CA LEU A 130 -11.75 3.28 7.24
C LEU A 130 -12.97 3.94 7.90
N SER A 131 -12.78 5.07 8.58
CA SER A 131 -13.78 5.69 9.47
C SER A 131 -15.16 5.89 8.83
N VAL A 132 -15.20 6.16 7.52
CA VAL A 132 -16.45 6.45 6.78
C VAL A 132 -17.33 5.20 6.58
N ALA A 133 -16.75 4.00 6.63
CA ALA A 133 -17.44 2.75 6.30
C ALA A 133 -17.46 1.72 7.45
N ILE A 134 -16.85 2.04 8.60
CA ILE A 134 -16.84 1.20 9.80
C ILE A 134 -18.16 1.30 10.57
N ARG A 135 -18.75 0.14 10.89
CA ARG A 135 -19.95 -0.03 11.72
C ARG A 135 -19.55 -0.42 13.14
N ASN A 136 -20.43 -0.16 14.11
CA ASN A 136 -20.29 -0.75 15.44
C ASN A 136 -20.50 -2.28 15.34
N GLY A 137 -19.76 -3.07 16.11
CA GLY A 137 -19.73 -4.51 16.06
C GLY A 137 -18.75 -5.07 15.02
N ASN A 138 -19.11 -6.20 14.40
CA ASN A 138 -18.21 -6.92 13.50
C ASN A 138 -18.13 -6.27 12.11
N ASN A 139 -16.91 -6.10 11.60
CA ASN A 139 -16.62 -5.57 10.28
C ASN A 139 -15.72 -6.53 9.52
N LYS A 140 -16.15 -6.94 8.32
CA LYS A 140 -15.33 -7.79 7.44
C LYS A 140 -14.44 -6.91 6.58
N LEU A 141 -13.14 -7.09 6.66
CA LEU A 141 -12.14 -6.38 5.87
C LEU A 141 -11.45 -7.36 4.92
N VAL A 142 -11.36 -7.00 3.64
CA VAL A 142 -10.60 -7.74 2.63
C VAL A 142 -9.64 -6.77 1.95
N VAL A 143 -8.39 -7.17 1.85
CA VAL A 143 -7.31 -6.42 1.20
C VAL A 143 -6.74 -7.27 0.09
N SER A 144 -6.76 -6.78 -1.14
CA SER A 144 -6.37 -7.55 -2.33
C SER A 144 -5.52 -6.73 -3.28
N THR A 145 -4.53 -7.35 -3.88
CA THR A 145 -3.72 -6.76 -4.97
C THR A 145 -3.07 -7.91 -5.75
N GLY A 146 -3.26 -7.95 -7.06
CA GLY A 146 -2.87 -9.09 -7.90
C GLY A 146 -3.40 -10.41 -7.36
N GLU A 147 -2.52 -11.40 -7.18
CA GLU A 147 -2.87 -12.72 -6.62
C GLU A 147 -2.89 -12.75 -5.08
N ALA A 148 -2.46 -11.68 -4.40
CA ALA A 148 -2.48 -11.63 -2.95
C ALA A 148 -3.84 -11.14 -2.43
N THR A 149 -4.46 -11.92 -1.56
CA THR A 149 -5.66 -11.53 -0.82
C THR A 149 -5.49 -11.88 0.65
N LYS A 150 -5.77 -10.93 1.55
CA LYS A 150 -5.89 -11.16 2.99
C LYS A 150 -7.28 -10.74 3.48
N GLN A 151 -7.81 -11.49 4.44
CA GLN A 151 -9.12 -11.25 5.04
C GLN A 151 -8.98 -11.12 6.54
N TYR A 152 -9.69 -10.17 7.11
CA TYR A 152 -9.64 -9.82 8.52
C TYR A 152 -11.03 -9.51 9.05
N ASN A 153 -11.21 -9.69 10.36
CA ASN A 153 -12.39 -9.26 11.07
C ASN A 153 -12.01 -8.16 12.07
N LEU A 154 -12.70 -7.04 12.04
CA LEU A 154 -12.51 -5.95 12.99
C LEU A 154 -13.76 -5.85 13.87
N MET A 155 -13.63 -6.15 15.15
CA MET A 155 -14.67 -5.92 16.13
C MET A 155 -14.50 -4.51 16.70
N ILE A 156 -15.38 -3.61 16.29
CA ILE A 156 -15.35 -2.19 16.70
C ILE A 156 -16.39 -1.98 17.79
N VAL A 157 -16.00 -1.39 18.91
CA VAL A 157 -16.92 -0.92 19.95
C VAL A 157 -16.89 0.61 19.94
N LYS A 158 -18.02 1.26 19.62
CA LYS A 158 -18.16 2.72 19.64
C LYS A 158 -18.75 3.22 20.96
#